data_AF-A0A3C0ILP5-F1
#
_entry.id   AF-A0A3C0ILP5-F1
#
_cell.length_a   1.000
_cell.length_b   1.000
_cell.length_c   1.000
_cell.angle_alpha   90.00
_cell.angle_beta   90.00
_cell.angle_gamma   90.00
#
_symmetry.space_group_name_H-M   'P 1'
#
loop_
_entity.id
_entity.type
_entity.pdbx_description
1 polymer ?
#
loop_
_entity_poly.entity_id
_entity_poly.type
_entity_poly.pdbx_seq_one_letter_code
_entity_poly.pdbx_strand_id
1 'polypeptide(L)'
;MKNGTIYKIGIVALAFMASIAVQAQFSYDYLRNADKFYAKGDYFTAAQYYEKYLQANKKKGNEGGYEPYSAQSLNKVVGKASNSREKVVYKLAECYRKYNDFGNAEKWYAEAAKFDTAQFPQARYWHAVSLRANGKYDEARAAFQNFTQSYTRKDDFAVKAKKELDNLIFIDAQLKKSDLGMYVIGKADSTVNPVGANYAPVAANGVLYFTS
;
A
#
# COMPACT_ATOMS: atom_id res chain seq x y z
N MET A 1 44.21 -10.27 -41.45
CA MET A 1 43.29 -11.02 -40.57
C MET A 1 42.82 -10.24 -39.32
N LYS A 2 42.72 -8.91 -39.33
CA LYS A 2 42.35 -8.12 -38.11
C LYS A 2 40.90 -7.60 -38.07
N ASN A 3 40.16 -7.64 -39.18
CA ASN A 3 38.84 -6.99 -39.24
C ASN A 3 37.70 -7.86 -38.69
N GLY A 4 37.84 -9.19 -38.70
CA GLY A 4 36.79 -10.10 -38.22
C GLY A 4 36.58 -10.08 -36.70
N THR A 5 37.61 -9.76 -35.92
CA THR A 5 37.53 -9.70 -34.44
C THR A 5 36.82 -8.44 -33.96
N ILE A 6 37.00 -7.31 -34.67
CA ILE A 6 36.37 -6.02 -34.33
C ILE A 6 34.86 -6.07 -34.56
N TYR A 7 34.38 -6.68 -35.65
CA TYR A 7 32.95 -6.88 -35.90
C TYR A 7 32.29 -7.80 -34.86
N LYS A 8 33.00 -8.85 -34.40
CA LYS A 8 32.48 -9.75 -33.37
C LYS A 8 32.34 -9.04 -32.00
N ILE A 9 33.30 -8.20 -31.63
CA ILE A 9 33.22 -7.37 -30.41
C ILE A 9 32.10 -6.34 -30.52
N GLY A 10 31.94 -5.72 -31.70
CA GLY A 10 30.85 -4.77 -31.96
C GLY A 10 29.45 -5.39 -31.84
N ILE A 11 29.24 -6.59 -32.38
CA ILE A 11 27.95 -7.29 -32.29
C ILE A 11 27.62 -7.72 -30.86
N VAL A 12 28.61 -8.19 -30.09
CA VAL A 12 28.42 -8.55 -28.67
C VAL A 12 28.09 -7.30 -27.83
N ALA A 13 28.77 -6.18 -28.07
CA ALA A 13 28.47 -4.92 -27.38
C ALA A 13 27.07 -4.37 -27.70
N LEU A 14 26.60 -4.54 -28.94
CA LEU A 14 25.25 -4.11 -29.38
C LEU A 14 24.15 -4.99 -28.79
N ALA A 15 24.39 -6.31 -28.69
CA ALA A 15 23.48 -7.24 -28.01
C ALA A 15 23.39 -6.97 -26.50
N PHE A 16 24.49 -6.57 -25.86
CA PHE A 16 24.53 -6.22 -24.44
C PHE A 16 23.84 -4.87 -24.14
N MET A 17 23.92 -3.90 -25.04
CA MET A 17 23.16 -2.65 -24.92
C MET A 17 21.65 -2.85 -25.14
N ALA A 18 21.24 -3.76 -26.03
CA ALA A 18 19.83 -4.06 -26.28
C ALA A 18 19.15 -4.71 -25.06
N SER A 19 19.84 -5.58 -24.32
CA SER A 19 19.29 -6.22 -23.12
C SER A 19 19.07 -5.24 -21.96
N ILE A 20 19.93 -4.24 -21.78
CA ILE A 20 19.76 -3.18 -20.77
C ILE A 20 18.56 -2.28 -21.11
N ALA A 21 18.37 -1.93 -22.38
CA ALA A 21 17.25 -1.11 -22.85
C ALA A 21 15.88 -1.78 -22.60
N VAL A 22 15.77 -3.09 -22.82
CA VAL A 22 14.52 -3.86 -22.60
C VAL A 22 14.09 -3.86 -21.12
N GLN A 23 15.04 -3.96 -20.19
CA GLN A 23 14.75 -3.95 -18.75
C GLN A 23 14.32 -2.57 -18.21
N ALA A 24 14.72 -1.48 -18.87
CA ALA A 24 14.25 -0.13 -18.54
C ALA A 24 12.80 0.08 -18.98
N GLN A 25 12.44 -0.42 -20.17
CA GLN A 25 11.10 -0.30 -20.73
C GLN A 25 10.05 -1.09 -19.92
N PHE A 26 10.40 -2.31 -19.48
CA PHE A 26 9.48 -3.18 -18.73
C PHE A 26 9.05 -2.64 -17.35
N SER A 27 9.93 -1.93 -16.63
CA SER A 27 9.61 -1.33 -15.32
C SER A 27 8.62 -0.16 -15.45
N TYR A 28 8.78 0.68 -16.49
CA TYR A 28 7.89 1.81 -16.72
C TYR A 28 6.45 1.37 -17.06
N ASP A 29 6.31 0.26 -17.77
CA ASP A 29 4.99 -0.32 -18.08
C ASP A 29 4.23 -0.75 -16.82
N TYR A 30 4.91 -1.23 -15.77
CA TYR A 30 4.25 -1.57 -14.51
C TYR A 30 3.66 -0.34 -13.81
N LEU A 31 4.44 0.73 -13.70
CA LEU A 31 3.98 1.96 -13.06
C LEU A 31 2.79 2.57 -13.81
N ARG A 32 2.89 2.66 -15.14
CA ARG A 32 1.81 3.20 -15.98
C ARG A 32 0.51 2.40 -15.84
N ASN A 33 0.60 1.07 -15.81
CA ASN A 33 -0.56 0.21 -15.59
C ASN A 33 -1.11 0.36 -14.18
N ALA A 34 -0.26 0.42 -13.15
CA ALA A 34 -0.67 0.63 -11.77
C ALA A 34 -1.46 1.93 -11.61
N ASP A 35 -0.95 3.04 -12.15
CA ASP A 35 -1.63 4.34 -12.12
C ASP A 35 -2.98 4.31 -12.85
N LYS A 36 -3.08 3.59 -13.98
CA LYS A 36 -4.32 3.40 -14.73
C LYS A 36 -5.38 2.64 -13.93
N PHE A 37 -5.00 1.56 -13.25
CA PHE A 37 -5.93 0.79 -12.40
C PHE A 37 -6.30 1.58 -11.13
N TYR A 38 -5.33 2.30 -10.55
CA TYR A 38 -5.56 3.16 -9.40
C TYR A 38 -6.61 4.24 -9.70
N ALA A 39 -6.48 4.90 -10.85
CA ALA A 39 -7.44 5.92 -11.30
C ALA A 39 -8.84 5.36 -11.56
N LYS A 40 -8.95 4.07 -11.88
CA LYS A 40 -10.24 3.35 -12.05
C LYS A 40 -10.85 2.86 -10.74
N GLY A 41 -10.13 2.99 -9.61
CA GLY A 41 -10.56 2.44 -8.32
C GLY A 41 -10.33 0.94 -8.17
N ASP A 42 -9.65 0.29 -9.13
CA ASP A 42 -9.22 -1.11 -9.02
C ASP A 42 -7.94 -1.19 -8.19
N TYR A 43 -8.10 -0.99 -6.88
CA TYR A 43 -6.99 -0.89 -5.94
C TYR A 43 -6.26 -2.22 -5.76
N PHE A 44 -6.96 -3.34 -5.88
CA PHE A 44 -6.36 -4.66 -5.78
C PHE A 44 -5.38 -4.90 -6.94
N THR A 45 -5.83 -4.72 -8.20
CA THR A 45 -4.92 -4.88 -9.34
C THR A 45 -3.84 -3.79 -9.32
N ALA A 46 -4.16 -2.55 -8.98
CA ALA A 46 -3.14 -1.49 -8.84
C ALA A 46 -2.02 -1.86 -7.85
N ALA A 47 -2.37 -2.43 -6.68
CA ALA A 47 -1.40 -2.88 -5.69
C ALA A 47 -0.42 -3.90 -6.28
N GLN A 48 -0.92 -4.92 -6.99
CA GLN A 48 -0.09 -5.95 -7.63
C GLN A 48 0.91 -5.35 -8.63
N TYR A 49 0.48 -4.36 -9.42
CA TYR A 49 1.37 -3.69 -10.38
C TYR A 49 2.41 -2.80 -9.68
N TYR A 50 2.05 -2.07 -8.62
CA TYR A 50 3.01 -1.30 -7.83
C TYR A 50 4.04 -2.20 -7.12
N GLU A 51 3.63 -3.35 -6.60
CA GLU A 51 4.57 -4.33 -6.03
C GLU A 51 5.58 -4.81 -7.07
N LYS A 52 5.11 -5.19 -8.27
CA LYS A 52 5.98 -5.59 -9.39
C LYS A 52 6.97 -4.48 -9.75
N TYR A 53 6.51 -3.23 -9.80
CA TYR A 53 7.39 -2.08 -10.04
C TYR A 53 8.47 -1.96 -8.95
N LEU A 54 8.09 -2.00 -7.66
CA LEU A 54 9.05 -1.88 -6.56
C LEU A 54 10.04 -3.06 -6.53
N GLN A 55 9.58 -4.28 -6.81
CA GLN A 55 10.44 -5.47 -6.90
C GLN A 55 11.43 -5.37 -8.06
N ALA A 56 10.99 -4.92 -9.24
CA ALA A 56 11.86 -4.72 -10.40
C ALA A 56 12.96 -3.68 -10.14
N ASN A 57 12.63 -2.59 -9.43
CA ASN A 57 13.60 -1.55 -9.08
C ASN A 57 14.54 -1.97 -7.93
N LYS A 58 14.09 -2.80 -6.98
CA LYS A 58 14.95 -3.34 -5.91
C LYS A 58 16.10 -4.20 -6.46
N LYS A 59 15.84 -4.96 -7.53
CA LYS A 59 16.87 -5.78 -8.19
C LYS A 59 17.98 -4.94 -8.84
N LYS A 60 17.65 -3.76 -9.39
CA LYS A 60 18.63 -2.84 -9.99
C LYS A 60 19.55 -2.16 -8.97
N GLY A 61 19.09 -1.97 -7.73
CA GLY A 61 19.89 -1.31 -6.68
C GLY A 61 20.94 -2.19 -6.01
N ASN A 62 20.90 -3.52 -6.21
CA ASN A 62 21.84 -4.47 -5.61
C ASN A 62 22.99 -4.87 -6.54
N GLU A 63 23.01 -4.39 -7.79
CA GLU A 63 24.13 -4.56 -8.72
C GLU A 63 24.85 -3.22 -8.81
N GLY A 64 25.96 -3.07 -8.07
CA GLY A 64 26.79 -1.85 -8.01
C GLY A 64 27.52 -1.54 -9.31
N GLY A 65 26.79 -1.27 -10.38
CA GLY A 65 27.32 -0.85 -11.68
C GLY A 65 27.25 0.68 -11.82
N TYR A 66 28.40 1.34 -11.70
CA TYR A 66 28.61 2.69 -12.20
C TYR A 66 28.35 2.72 -13.72
N GLU A 67 27.44 3.56 -14.21
CA GLU A 67 27.23 3.78 -15.65
C GLU A 67 27.94 5.05 -16.14
N PRO A 68 29.12 4.95 -16.80
CA PRO A 68 29.69 6.05 -17.56
C PRO A 68 29.01 6.10 -18.93
N TYR A 69 28.37 7.24 -19.22
CA TYR A 69 27.64 7.58 -20.46
C TYR A 69 26.21 7.05 -20.62
N SER A 70 25.25 7.74 -20.00
CA SER A 70 23.88 7.79 -20.53
C SER A 70 23.76 8.96 -21.52
N ALA A 71 23.62 8.66 -22.81
CA ALA A 71 23.28 9.65 -23.84
C ALA A 71 21.91 10.29 -23.54
N GLN A 72 21.82 11.60 -23.78
CA GLN A 72 20.68 12.45 -23.47
C GLN A 72 19.38 11.94 -24.10
N SER A 73 18.46 11.43 -23.28
CA SER A 73 17.05 11.32 -23.66
C SER A 73 16.37 12.68 -23.50
N LEU A 74 15.97 13.25 -24.63
CA LEU A 74 15.14 14.43 -24.74
C LEU A 74 13.74 14.12 -24.19
N ASN A 75 13.54 14.31 -22.89
CA ASN A 75 12.46 15.13 -22.32
C ASN A 75 12.56 15.15 -20.80
N LYS A 76 12.76 16.38 -20.32
CA LYS A 76 13.11 16.77 -18.96
C LYS A 76 11.90 16.68 -18.03
N VAL A 77 11.84 15.64 -17.20
CA VAL A 77 11.38 15.73 -15.80
C VAL A 77 12.28 14.82 -14.95
N VAL A 78 13.57 15.17 -14.84
CA VAL A 78 14.39 14.65 -13.72
C VAL A 78 14.04 15.50 -12.50
N GLY A 79 12.88 15.21 -11.92
CA GLY A 79 12.58 15.57 -10.54
C GLY A 79 12.94 14.38 -9.66
N LYS A 80 14.01 14.49 -8.85
CA LYS A 80 14.40 13.63 -7.72
C LYS A 80 13.88 12.18 -7.78
N ALA A 81 14.73 11.22 -8.17
CA ALA A 81 14.39 9.79 -8.19
C ALA A 81 13.80 9.25 -6.87
N SER A 82 14.13 9.82 -5.69
CA SER A 82 13.53 9.40 -4.42
C SER A 82 12.02 9.73 -4.34
N ASN A 83 11.60 10.86 -4.91
CA ASN A 83 10.19 11.28 -4.91
C ASN A 83 9.31 10.34 -5.76
N SER A 84 9.87 9.73 -6.81
CA SER A 84 9.15 8.74 -7.61
C SER A 84 8.86 7.47 -6.80
N ARG A 85 9.87 6.91 -6.12
CA ARG A 85 9.68 5.69 -5.31
C ARG A 85 8.80 5.94 -4.09
N GLU A 86 8.99 7.06 -3.40
CA GLU A 86 8.20 7.44 -2.23
C GLU A 86 6.70 7.54 -2.58
N LYS A 87 6.37 8.18 -3.72
CA LYS A 87 5.00 8.22 -4.24
C LYS A 87 4.44 6.83 -4.51
N VAL A 88 5.23 5.95 -5.11
CA VAL A 88 4.77 4.58 -5.39
C VAL A 88 4.51 3.80 -4.10
N VAL A 89 5.39 3.90 -3.10
CA VAL A 89 5.16 3.28 -1.78
C VAL A 89 3.90 3.81 -1.12
N TYR A 90 3.70 5.13 -1.14
CA TYR A 90 2.51 5.74 -0.57
C TYR A 90 1.23 5.28 -1.30
N LYS A 91 1.23 5.26 -2.64
CA LYS A 91 0.09 4.77 -3.43
C LYS A 91 -0.20 3.30 -3.20
N LEU A 92 0.84 2.48 -3.05
CA LEU A 92 0.69 1.07 -2.72
C LEU A 92 0.02 0.91 -1.34
N ALA A 93 0.47 1.66 -0.33
CA ALA A 93 -0.16 1.69 0.99
C ALA A 93 -1.64 2.13 0.92
N GLU A 94 -1.94 3.16 0.11
CA GLU A 94 -3.31 3.60 -0.16
C GLU A 94 -4.14 2.48 -0.79
N CYS A 95 -3.62 1.75 -1.78
CA CYS A 95 -4.34 0.63 -2.38
C CYS A 95 -4.76 -0.39 -1.31
N TYR A 96 -3.79 -0.87 -0.51
CA TYR A 96 -4.06 -1.84 0.56
C TYR A 96 -5.16 -1.37 1.51
N ARG A 97 -5.07 -0.10 1.94
CA ARG A 97 -6.08 0.50 2.80
C ARG A 97 -7.45 0.57 2.13
N LYS A 98 -7.51 0.92 0.84
CA LYS A 98 -8.77 1.10 0.10
C LYS A 98 -9.53 -0.21 -0.12
N TYR A 99 -8.85 -1.35 -0.20
CA TYR A 99 -9.50 -2.66 -0.25
C TYR A 99 -9.51 -3.41 1.11
N ASN A 100 -9.19 -2.71 2.20
CA ASN A 100 -9.24 -3.17 3.59
C ASN A 100 -8.21 -4.24 4.00
N ASP A 101 -7.10 -4.36 3.26
CA ASP A 101 -5.95 -5.17 3.70
C ASP A 101 -5.02 -4.33 4.59
N PHE A 102 -5.46 -4.14 5.84
CA PHE A 102 -4.73 -3.35 6.82
C PHE A 102 -3.40 -3.99 7.24
N GLY A 103 -3.26 -5.32 7.11
CA GLY A 103 -2.02 -6.03 7.39
C GLY A 103 -0.88 -5.59 6.48
N ASN A 104 -1.13 -5.45 5.18
CA ASN A 104 -0.15 -4.90 4.26
C ASN A 104 -0.11 -3.37 4.26
N ALA A 105 -1.25 -2.69 4.45
CA ALA A 105 -1.28 -1.23 4.55
C ALA A 105 -0.37 -0.73 5.66
N GLU A 106 -0.42 -1.35 6.84
CA GLU A 106 0.45 -1.00 7.99
C GLU A 106 1.93 -1.04 7.59
N LYS A 107 2.40 -2.12 6.97
CA LYS A 107 3.81 -2.29 6.59
C LYS A 107 4.28 -1.19 5.64
N TRP A 108 3.49 -0.88 4.61
CA TRP A 108 3.87 0.13 3.62
C TRP A 108 3.69 1.55 4.14
N TYR A 109 2.71 1.77 5.01
CA TYR A 109 2.56 3.05 5.70
C TYR A 109 3.65 3.31 6.74
N ALA A 110 4.19 2.27 7.39
CA ALA A 110 5.33 2.40 8.29
C ALA A 110 6.56 2.93 7.54
N GLU A 111 6.75 2.49 6.30
CA GLU A 111 7.79 3.04 5.42
C GLU A 111 7.44 4.48 4.99
N ALA A 112 6.21 4.73 4.56
CA ALA A 112 5.78 6.05 4.09
C ALA A 112 5.80 7.13 5.19
N ALA A 113 5.60 6.74 6.45
CA ALA A 113 5.64 7.63 7.61
C ALA A 113 7.02 8.25 7.87
N LYS A 114 8.08 7.65 7.31
CA LYS A 114 9.47 8.13 7.38
C LYS A 114 9.80 9.17 6.31
N PHE A 115 8.94 9.34 5.30
CA PHE A 115 9.18 10.26 4.19
C PHE A 115 8.95 11.73 4.61
N ASP A 116 9.26 12.64 3.69
CA ASP A 116 9.06 14.07 3.87
C ASP A 116 7.57 14.39 4.14
N THR A 117 7.30 14.84 5.37
CA THR A 117 5.96 15.20 5.84
C THR A 117 5.31 16.35 5.06
N ALA A 118 6.10 17.19 4.37
CA ALA A 118 5.54 18.22 3.50
C ALA A 118 4.85 17.60 2.27
N GLN A 119 5.44 16.53 1.74
CA GLN A 119 4.94 15.81 0.57
C GLN A 119 3.91 14.73 0.91
N PHE A 120 4.09 14.06 2.05
CA PHE A 120 3.22 12.96 2.52
C PHE A 120 2.61 13.27 3.90
N PRO A 121 1.85 14.38 4.03
CA PRO A 121 1.33 14.84 5.32
C PRO A 121 0.43 13.80 6.02
N GLN A 122 -0.24 12.96 5.25
CA GLN A 122 -1.22 11.99 5.76
C GLN A 122 -0.60 10.62 6.07
N ALA A 123 0.65 10.35 5.71
CA ALA A 123 1.23 9.01 5.84
C ALA A 123 1.27 8.51 7.28
N ARG A 124 1.67 9.37 8.22
CA ARG A 124 1.69 9.05 9.66
C ARG A 124 0.29 8.80 10.22
N TYR A 125 -0.71 9.56 9.77
CA TYR A 125 -2.10 9.36 10.16
C TYR A 125 -2.60 7.99 9.69
N TRP A 126 -2.42 7.66 8.40
CA TRP A 126 -2.90 6.39 7.86
C TRP A 126 -2.12 5.18 8.39
N HIS A 127 -0.86 5.36 8.77
CA HIS A 127 -0.12 4.36 9.53
C HIS A 127 -0.82 4.05 10.86
N ALA A 128 -1.15 5.09 11.65
CA ALA A 128 -1.84 4.93 12.93
C ALA A 128 -3.23 4.30 12.79
N VAL A 129 -3.99 4.67 11.75
CA VAL A 129 -5.26 4.02 11.41
C VAL A 129 -5.06 2.52 11.10
N SER A 130 -4.00 2.16 10.39
CA SER A 130 -3.72 0.76 10.02
C SER A 130 -3.30 -0.08 11.23
N LEU A 131 -2.49 0.48 12.14
CA LEU A 131 -2.18 -0.15 13.43
C LEU A 131 -3.46 -0.44 14.23
N ARG A 132 -4.36 0.55 14.33
CA ARG A 132 -5.65 0.38 15.01
C ARG A 132 -6.50 -0.71 14.37
N ALA A 133 -6.59 -0.73 13.04
CA ALA A 133 -7.36 -1.75 12.31
C ALA A 133 -6.80 -3.17 12.51
N ASN A 134 -5.50 -3.31 12.73
CA ASN A 134 -4.84 -4.57 13.06
C ASN A 134 -4.88 -4.92 14.56
N GLY A 135 -5.64 -4.19 15.38
CA GLY A 135 -5.77 -4.43 16.82
C GLY A 135 -4.57 -4.00 17.65
N LYS A 136 -3.58 -3.32 17.06
CA LYS A 136 -2.37 -2.82 17.75
C LYS A 136 -2.67 -1.48 18.42
N TYR A 137 -3.56 -1.50 19.41
CA TYR A 137 -4.14 -0.29 19.99
C TYR A 137 -3.14 0.62 20.70
N ASP A 138 -2.16 0.06 21.42
CA ASP A 138 -1.14 0.84 22.13
C ASP A 138 -0.20 1.55 21.14
N GLU A 139 0.26 0.84 20.11
CA GLU A 139 1.08 1.41 19.03
C GLU A 139 0.32 2.50 18.26
N ALA A 140 -0.96 2.25 17.97
CA ALA A 140 -1.83 3.23 17.32
C ALA A 140 -1.98 4.51 18.17
N ARG A 141 -2.16 4.37 19.49
CA ARG A 141 -2.28 5.50 20.42
C ARG A 141 -1.01 6.35 20.40
N ALA A 142 0.16 5.73 20.52
CA ALA A 142 1.44 6.43 20.45
C ALA A 142 1.62 7.14 19.10
N ALA A 143 1.25 6.48 17.99
CA ALA A 143 1.35 7.05 16.65
C ALA A 143 0.41 8.27 16.46
N PHE A 144 -0.83 8.21 16.92
CA PHE A 144 -1.76 9.34 16.87
C PHE A 144 -1.31 10.49 17.79
N GLN A 145 -0.79 10.20 18.98
CA GLN A 145 -0.21 11.23 19.86
C GLN A 145 0.94 11.97 19.16
N ASN A 146 1.90 11.24 18.59
CA ASN A 146 2.99 11.83 17.82
C ASN A 146 2.49 12.65 16.62
N PHE A 147 1.48 12.15 15.90
CA PHE A 147 0.85 12.88 14.80
C PHE A 147 0.26 14.20 15.30
N THR A 148 -0.57 14.19 16.35
CA THR A 148 -1.20 15.43 16.87
C THR A 148 -0.20 16.46 17.40
N GLN A 149 0.97 16.02 17.88
CA GLN A 149 2.04 16.90 18.35
C GLN A 149 2.85 17.54 17.20
N SER A 150 3.09 16.79 16.12
CA SER A 150 3.95 17.24 15.01
C SER A 150 3.17 17.80 13.80
N TYR A 151 1.87 17.53 13.71
CA TYR A 151 1.04 17.92 12.59
C TYR A 151 0.50 19.35 12.76
N THR A 152 1.00 20.27 11.93
CA THR A 152 0.70 21.71 12.05
C THR A 152 -0.45 22.18 11.15
N ARG A 153 -0.91 21.34 10.21
CA ARG A 153 -1.99 21.71 9.28
C ARG A 153 -3.33 21.68 9.99
N LYS A 154 -4.13 22.73 9.81
CA LYS A 154 -5.49 22.84 10.34
C LYS A 154 -6.49 22.29 9.33
N ASP A 155 -6.55 20.97 9.22
CA ASP A 155 -7.47 20.28 8.33
C ASP A 155 -8.23 19.16 9.06
N ASP A 156 -9.03 18.44 8.31
CA ASP A 156 -9.87 17.35 8.81
C ASP A 156 -9.03 16.20 9.44
N PHE A 157 -7.76 16.03 9.07
CA PHE A 157 -6.90 15.01 9.69
C PHE A 157 -6.50 15.41 11.11
N ALA A 158 -6.30 16.69 11.39
CA ALA A 158 -6.03 17.17 12.75
C ALA A 158 -7.22 16.91 13.68
N VAL A 159 -8.45 17.07 13.19
CA VAL A 159 -9.68 16.78 13.94
C VAL A 159 -9.87 15.28 14.10
N LYS A 160 -9.74 14.51 13.01
CA LYS A 160 -9.88 13.05 13.03
C LYS A 160 -8.86 12.37 13.94
N ALA A 161 -7.62 12.82 13.96
CA ALA A 161 -6.59 12.21 14.82
C ALA A 161 -6.93 12.34 16.32
N LYS A 162 -7.50 13.48 16.74
CA LYS A 162 -7.99 13.65 18.12
C LYS A 162 -9.14 12.70 18.42
N LYS A 163 -10.11 12.60 17.49
CA LYS A 163 -11.21 11.64 17.61
C LYS A 163 -10.72 10.19 17.69
N GLU A 164 -9.68 9.81 16.94
CA GLU A 164 -9.10 8.48 17.01
C GLU A 164 -8.43 8.19 18.36
N LEU A 165 -7.85 9.20 19.02
CA LEU A 165 -7.36 9.04 20.40
C LEU A 165 -8.50 8.76 21.37
N ASP A 166 -9.63 9.48 21.26
CA ASP A 166 -10.82 9.22 22.07
C ASP A 166 -11.39 7.82 21.80
N ASN A 167 -11.42 7.40 20.53
CA ASN A 167 -11.82 6.03 20.15
C ASN A 167 -10.90 4.98 20.81
N LEU A 168 -9.59 5.21 20.85
CA LEU A 168 -8.64 4.27 21.47
C LEU A 168 -8.75 4.22 22.99
N ILE A 169 -9.17 5.30 23.64
CA ILE A 169 -9.51 5.29 25.07
C ILE A 169 -10.78 4.46 25.29
N PHE A 170 -11.79 4.68 24.46
CA PHE A 170 -13.03 3.90 24.51
C PHE A 170 -12.78 2.40 24.29
N ILE A 171 -11.99 2.04 23.29
CA ILE A 171 -11.62 0.64 23.01
C ILE A 171 -10.95 0.00 24.22
N ASP A 172 -9.95 0.65 24.81
CA ASP A 172 -9.27 0.15 26.01
C ASP A 172 -10.23 -0.05 27.19
N ALA A 173 -11.14 0.90 27.42
CA ALA A 173 -12.17 0.78 28.44
C ALA A 173 -13.14 -0.38 28.17
N GLN A 174 -13.55 -0.61 26.91
CA GLN A 174 -14.43 -1.74 26.57
C GLN A 174 -13.70 -3.07 26.75
N LEU A 175 -12.45 -3.18 26.29
CA LEU A 175 -11.65 -4.41 26.37
C LEU A 175 -11.35 -4.86 27.82
N LYS A 176 -11.41 -3.95 28.79
CA LYS A 176 -11.23 -4.24 30.22
C LYS A 176 -12.49 -4.73 30.92
N LYS A 177 -13.65 -4.68 30.27
CA LYS A 177 -14.89 -5.12 30.92
C LYS A 177 -14.89 -6.64 31.13
N SER A 178 -15.28 -7.06 32.34
CA SER A 178 -15.36 -8.48 32.72
C SER A 178 -16.50 -9.25 32.05
N ASP A 179 -17.43 -8.53 31.42
CA ASP A 179 -18.68 -9.06 30.87
C ASP A 179 -18.58 -9.34 29.34
N LEU A 180 -17.42 -9.10 28.73
CA LEU A 180 -17.11 -9.38 27.32
C LEU A 180 -17.34 -10.85 26.91
N GLY A 181 -17.22 -11.78 27.86
CA GLY A 181 -17.41 -13.21 27.63
C GLY A 181 -18.86 -13.70 27.79
N MET A 182 -19.83 -12.83 28.07
CA MET A 182 -21.23 -13.24 28.31
C MET A 182 -21.93 -13.80 27.07
N TYR A 183 -21.38 -13.58 25.89
CA TYR A 183 -21.95 -14.04 24.63
C TYR A 183 -20.87 -14.67 23.76
N VAL A 184 -21.19 -15.81 23.14
CA VAL A 184 -20.36 -16.45 22.11
C VAL A 184 -21.05 -16.25 20.78
N ILE A 185 -20.38 -15.59 19.84
CA ILE A 185 -20.86 -15.46 18.47
C ILE A 185 -20.35 -16.67 17.70
N GLY A 186 -21.28 -17.59 17.36
CA GLY A 186 -21.02 -18.72 16.49
C GLY A 186 -21.49 -18.43 15.07
N LYS A 187 -20.75 -18.94 14.07
CA LYS A 187 -21.29 -19.01 12.71
C LYS A 187 -22.43 -20.03 12.70
N ALA A 188 -23.60 -19.65 12.19
CA ALA A 188 -24.69 -20.60 11.99
C ALA A 188 -24.28 -21.69 10.99
N ASP A 189 -24.88 -22.87 11.11
CA ASP A 189 -24.57 -24.00 10.24
C ASP A 189 -24.95 -23.73 8.77
N SER A 190 -24.63 -24.68 7.89
CA SER A 190 -24.93 -24.61 6.46
C SER A 190 -26.42 -24.64 6.11
N THR A 191 -27.30 -24.98 7.05
CA THR A 191 -28.77 -24.92 6.88
C THR A 191 -29.24 -23.48 6.87
N VAL A 192 -28.69 -22.66 7.78
CA VAL A 192 -29.00 -21.22 7.89
C VAL A 192 -28.14 -20.38 6.94
N ASN A 193 -26.93 -20.84 6.63
CA ASN A 193 -26.00 -20.19 5.72
C ASN A 193 -25.58 -21.12 4.55
N PRO A 194 -26.54 -21.51 3.68
CA PRO A 194 -26.27 -22.34 2.51
C PRO A 194 -25.42 -21.59 1.47
N VAL A 195 -24.96 -22.32 0.45
CA VAL A 195 -24.28 -21.73 -0.71
C VAL A 195 -25.30 -20.91 -1.50
N GLY A 196 -25.18 -19.59 -1.43
CA GLY A 196 -26.14 -18.64 -2.00
C GLY A 196 -26.22 -17.38 -1.16
N ALA A 197 -27.17 -16.51 -1.45
CA ALA A 197 -27.43 -15.31 -0.66
C ALA A 197 -28.77 -15.44 0.06
N ASN A 198 -28.75 -15.34 1.39
CA ASN A 198 -29.95 -15.18 2.21
C ASN A 198 -30.06 -13.70 2.57
N TYR A 199 -31.16 -13.06 2.19
CA TYR A 199 -31.39 -11.65 2.49
C TYR A 199 -32.48 -11.47 3.56
N ALA A 200 -32.39 -10.35 4.28
CA ALA A 200 -33.39 -9.88 5.24
C ALA A 200 -33.92 -10.96 6.21
N PRO A 201 -33.06 -11.59 7.05
CA PRO A 201 -33.53 -12.58 7.99
C PRO A 201 -34.46 -11.97 9.03
N VAL A 202 -35.61 -12.59 9.27
CA VAL A 202 -36.58 -12.20 10.30
C VAL A 202 -36.83 -13.39 11.22
N ALA A 203 -36.56 -13.24 12.51
CA ALA A 203 -36.93 -14.23 13.51
C ALA A 203 -38.35 -13.96 14.02
N ALA A 204 -39.27 -14.90 13.84
CA ALA A 204 -40.62 -14.84 14.39
C ALA A 204 -41.07 -16.22 14.88
N ASN A 205 -41.62 -16.29 16.09
CA ASN A 205 -42.12 -17.54 16.71
C ASN A 205 -41.11 -18.69 16.71
N GLY A 206 -39.82 -18.40 16.92
CA GLY A 206 -38.76 -19.42 16.92
C GLY A 206 -38.36 -19.92 15.53
N VAL A 207 -38.91 -19.33 14.46
CA VAL A 207 -38.58 -19.64 13.06
C VAL A 207 -37.81 -18.47 12.46
N LEU A 208 -36.73 -18.78 11.73
CA LEU A 208 -35.97 -17.80 10.97
C LEU A 208 -36.44 -17.80 9.52
N TYR A 209 -37.06 -16.70 9.09
CA TYR A 209 -37.49 -16.46 7.72
C TYR A 209 -36.40 -15.67 6.99
N PHE A 210 -36.26 -15.88 5.69
CA PHE A 210 -35.36 -15.11 4.82
C PHE A 210 -36.00 -14.96 3.44
N THR A 211 -35.64 -13.89 2.74
CA THR A 211 -35.99 -13.74 1.32
C THR A 211 -34.90 -14.39 0.48
N SER A 212 -35.29 -15.37 -0.34
CA SER A 212 -34.47 -16.01 -1.36
C SER A 212 -34.39 -15.16 -2.63
#